data_AF-A0A832CMQ6-F1
#
_entry.id   AF-A0A832CMQ6-F1
#
_cell.length_a   1.000
_cell.length_b   1.000
_cell.length_c   1.000
_cell.angle_alpha   90.00
_cell.angle_beta   90.00
_cell.angle_gamma   90.00
#
_symmetry.space_group_name_H-M   'P 1'
#
loop_
_entity.id
_entity.type
_entity.pdbx_description
1 polymer ?
#
loop_
_entity_poly.entity_id
_entity_poly.type
_entity_poly.pdbx_seq_one_letter_code
_entity_poly.pdbx_strand_id
1 'polypeptide(L)'
;MKNKYVGFTLIELLVVISIIGILSSLALVSYSGSQKQARDTQRKSDLNQYRNVLEAYAGGHGGLYPVESSSPFDVSGFCSSGELSNYISSCPKDPLPNQKYYYLFDSSGTAYALYATMESGGYWAVCSNGKTKLYTGSDTPNIDCSESEQ
;
A
#
# COMPACT_ATOMS: atom_id res chain seq x y z
N MET A 1 16.31 9.75 -63.54
CA MET A 1 17.10 9.85 -62.30
C MET A 1 17.14 8.47 -61.65
N LYS A 2 18.31 7.84 -61.53
CA LYS A 2 18.43 6.48 -60.96
C LYS A 2 18.54 6.59 -59.44
N ASN A 3 17.51 6.18 -58.71
CA ASN A 3 17.55 6.09 -57.25
C ASN A 3 18.57 5.01 -56.85
N LYS A 4 19.61 5.40 -56.11
CA LYS A 4 20.50 4.44 -55.43
C LYS A 4 19.78 3.98 -54.17
N TYR A 5 19.42 2.71 -54.11
CA TYR A 5 19.01 2.08 -52.86
C TYR A 5 20.24 1.86 -52.01
N VAL A 6 20.32 2.58 -50.89
CA VAL A 6 21.37 2.38 -49.88
C VAL A 6 20.91 1.21 -49.02
N GLY A 7 21.59 0.07 -49.13
CA GLY A 7 21.28 -1.13 -48.36
C GLY A 7 21.92 -1.08 -46.97
N PHE A 8 21.18 -1.55 -45.96
CA PHE A 8 21.71 -1.75 -44.60
C PHE A 8 22.76 -2.86 -44.61
N THR A 9 23.85 -2.68 -43.88
CA THR A 9 24.87 -3.73 -43.71
C THR A 9 24.46 -4.74 -42.63
N LEU A 10 24.91 -5.99 -42.76
CA LEU A 10 24.67 -7.02 -41.74
C LEU A 10 25.28 -6.65 -40.38
N ILE A 11 26.41 -5.94 -40.38
CA ILE A 11 27.06 -5.49 -39.15
C ILE A 11 26.26 -4.38 -38.44
N GLU A 12 25.63 -3.47 -39.19
CA GLU A 12 24.74 -2.46 -38.60
C GLU A 12 23.54 -3.11 -37.92
N LEU A 13 22.93 -4.12 -38.55
CA LEU A 13 21.83 -4.85 -37.94
C LEU A 13 22.28 -5.60 -36.67
N LEU A 14 23.48 -6.22 -36.70
CA LEU A 14 24.04 -6.97 -35.58
C LEU A 14 24.30 -6.07 -34.37
N VAL A 15 24.87 -4.88 -34.58
CA VAL A 15 25.10 -3.91 -33.50
C VAL A 15 23.78 -3.44 -32.90
N VAL A 16 22.76 -3.16 -33.71
CA VAL A 16 21.45 -2.70 -33.22
C VAL A 16 20.78 -3.75 -32.33
N ILE A 17 20.70 -5.01 -32.76
CA ILE A 17 20.09 -6.05 -31.93
C ILE A 17 20.89 -6.31 -30.65
N SER A 18 22.22 -6.14 -30.69
CA SER A 18 23.06 -6.27 -29.49
C SER A 18 22.78 -5.18 -28.46
N ILE A 19 22.61 -3.92 -28.91
CA ILE A 19 22.27 -2.79 -28.04
C ILE A 19 20.86 -2.96 -27.45
N ILE A 20 19.88 -3.36 -28.27
CA ILE A 20 18.52 -3.64 -27.80
C ILE A 20 18.52 -4.78 -26.77
N GLY A 21 19.31 -5.83 -26.99
CA GLY A 21 19.48 -6.93 -26.03
C GLY A 21 20.01 -6.45 -24.67
N ILE A 22 21.02 -5.59 -24.67
CA ILE A 22 21.57 -5.02 -23.42
C ILE A 22 20.53 -4.13 -22.73
N LEU A 23 19.92 -3.18 -23.46
CA LEU A 23 18.95 -2.25 -22.88
C LEU A 23 17.70 -2.94 -22.35
N SER A 24 17.19 -3.95 -23.07
CA SER A 24 16.01 -4.72 -22.65
C SER A 24 16.25 -5.51 -21.35
N SER A 25 17.45 -6.07 -21.17
CA SER A 25 17.80 -6.80 -19.94
C SER A 25 17.78 -5.90 -18.70
N LEU A 26 18.29 -4.67 -18.82
CA LEU A 26 18.30 -3.68 -17.72
C LEU A 26 16.90 -3.15 -17.41
N ALA A 27 16.06 -2.95 -18.43
CA ALA A 27 14.70 -2.45 -18.29
C ALA A 27 13.82 -3.37 -17.44
N LEU A 28 13.95 -4.69 -17.60
CA LEU A 28 13.13 -5.68 -16.87
C LEU A 28 13.39 -5.65 -15.35
N VAL A 29 14.65 -5.52 -14.93
CA VAL A 29 15.01 -5.49 -13.51
C VAL A 29 14.45 -4.23 -12.83
N SER A 30 14.61 -3.07 -13.48
CA SER A 30 14.12 -1.78 -12.96
C SER A 30 12.59 -1.73 -12.85
N TYR A 31 11.87 -2.30 -13.82
CA TYR A 31 10.41 -2.32 -13.85
C TYR A 31 9.79 -3.00 -12.63
N SER A 32 10.38 -4.12 -12.19
CA SER A 32 9.85 -4.89 -11.05
C SER A 32 9.91 -4.12 -9.72
N GLY A 33 10.97 -3.33 -9.49
CA GLY A 33 11.12 -2.52 -8.29
C GLY A 33 10.16 -1.33 -8.24
N SER A 34 9.97 -0.65 -9.38
CA SER A 34 9.05 0.48 -9.48
C SER A 34 7.60 0.07 -9.22
N GLN A 35 7.18 -1.09 -9.72
CA GLN A 35 5.83 -1.60 -9.43
C GLN A 35 5.59 -1.90 -7.95
N LYS A 36 6.58 -2.47 -7.25
CA LYS A 36 6.49 -2.72 -5.80
C LYS A 36 6.30 -1.42 -5.03
N GLN A 37 7.12 -0.41 -5.34
CA GLN A 37 7.03 0.90 -4.71
C GLN A 37 5.69 1.59 -4.99
N ALA A 38 5.16 1.48 -6.21
CA ALA A 38 3.85 2.02 -6.55
C ALA A 38 2.72 1.37 -5.74
N ARG A 39 2.76 0.04 -5.57
CA ARG A 39 1.79 -0.68 -4.72
C ARG A 39 1.95 -0.32 -3.25
N ASP A 40 3.17 -0.17 -2.75
CA ASP A 40 3.44 0.28 -1.39
C ASP A 40 2.91 1.71 -1.14
N THR A 41 3.07 2.63 -2.10
CA THR A 41 2.45 3.96 -2.03
C THR A 41 0.92 3.88 -2.03
N GLN A 42 0.33 3.00 -2.84
CA GLN A 42 -1.11 2.77 -2.83
C GLN A 42 -1.58 2.30 -1.44
N ARG A 43 -0.91 1.32 -0.83
CA ARG A 43 -1.22 0.84 0.53
C ARG A 43 -1.22 1.96 1.56
N LYS A 44 -0.22 2.86 1.51
CA LYS A 44 -0.15 4.03 2.40
C LYS A 44 -1.32 4.98 2.19
N SER A 45 -1.70 5.23 0.93
CA SER A 45 -2.87 6.05 0.58
C SER A 45 -4.16 5.43 1.09
N ASP A 46 -4.31 4.12 0.94
CA ASP A 46 -5.48 3.36 1.36
C ASP A 46 -5.65 3.42 2.89
N LEU A 47 -4.57 3.21 3.65
CA LEU A 47 -4.60 3.35 5.11
C LEU A 47 -4.98 4.78 5.56
N ASN A 48 -4.51 5.81 4.85
CA ASN A 48 -4.91 7.19 5.13
C ASN A 48 -6.39 7.44 4.81
N GLN A 49 -6.94 6.78 3.79
CA GLN A 49 -8.37 6.85 3.51
C GLN A 49 -9.19 6.23 4.64
N TYR A 50 -8.81 5.05 5.13
CA TYR A 50 -9.46 4.45 6.30
C TYR A 50 -9.34 5.33 7.55
N ARG A 51 -8.17 5.93 7.79
CA ARG A 51 -7.97 6.89 8.88
C ARG A 51 -9.00 8.01 8.82
N ASN A 52 -9.16 8.65 7.66
CA ASN A 52 -10.14 9.74 7.52
C ASN A 52 -11.59 9.29 7.78
N VAL A 53 -11.93 8.07 7.39
CA VAL A 53 -13.26 7.48 7.68
C VAL A 53 -13.44 7.21 9.18
N LEU A 54 -12.40 6.73 9.87
CA LEU A 54 -12.41 6.52 11.32
C LEU A 54 -12.55 7.85 12.09
N GLU A 55 -11.84 8.90 11.65
CA GLU A 55 -12.00 10.24 12.24
C GLU A 55 -13.42 10.78 12.03
N ALA A 56 -14.01 10.57 10.84
CA ALA A 56 -15.38 10.96 10.55
C ALA A 56 -16.39 10.19 11.41
N TYR A 57 -16.17 8.89 11.61
CA TYR A 57 -16.96 8.06 12.52
C TYR A 57 -16.90 8.59 13.95
N ALA A 58 -15.69 8.84 14.47
CA ALA A 58 -15.49 9.35 15.83
C ALA A 58 -16.20 10.68 16.07
N GLY A 59 -16.24 11.57 15.07
CA GLY A 59 -17.01 12.82 15.12
C GLY A 59 -18.50 12.63 15.39
N GLY A 60 -19.10 11.51 14.98
CA GLY A 60 -20.49 11.14 15.27
C GLY A 60 -20.70 10.31 16.54
N HIS A 61 -19.63 9.75 17.11
CA HIS A 61 -19.68 8.75 18.19
C HIS A 61 -18.92 9.21 19.44
N GLY A 62 -18.97 10.51 19.75
CA GLY A 62 -18.41 11.06 20.98
C GLY A 62 -16.88 11.00 21.07
N GLY A 63 -16.19 10.97 19.93
CA GLY A 63 -14.74 10.84 19.85
C GLY A 63 -14.23 9.41 20.01
N LEU A 64 -15.11 8.41 20.02
CA LEU A 64 -14.76 7.00 20.13
C LEU A 64 -14.70 6.34 18.75
N TYR A 65 -13.75 5.42 18.60
CA TYR A 65 -13.57 4.60 17.42
C TYR A 65 -14.27 3.24 17.59
N PRO A 66 -14.58 2.55 16.48
CA PRO A 66 -15.22 1.24 16.49
C PRO A 66 -14.42 0.23 17.31
N VAL A 67 -15.13 -0.56 18.12
CA VAL A 67 -14.58 -1.67 18.90
C VAL A 67 -15.19 -2.96 18.35
N GLU A 68 -14.34 -3.83 17.82
CA GLU A 68 -14.75 -5.07 17.17
C GLU A 68 -14.60 -6.28 18.10
N SER A 69 -15.13 -7.43 17.68
CA SER A 69 -15.06 -8.67 18.48
C SER A 69 -13.65 -9.26 18.63
N SER A 70 -12.70 -8.85 17.79
CA SER A 70 -11.31 -9.32 17.82
C SER A 70 -10.35 -8.25 17.30
N SER A 71 -9.15 -8.20 17.88
CA SER A 71 -8.04 -7.34 17.43
C SER A 71 -6.81 -8.24 17.14
N PRO A 72 -6.17 -8.15 15.96
CA PRO A 72 -6.48 -7.27 14.83
C PRO A 72 -7.76 -7.65 14.08
N PHE A 73 -8.48 -6.64 13.62
CA PHE A 73 -9.66 -6.76 12.77
C PHE A 73 -9.30 -6.51 11.29
N ASP A 74 -9.90 -7.25 10.37
CA ASP A 74 -9.76 -7.02 8.93
C ASP A 74 -10.68 -5.88 8.49
N VAL A 75 -10.11 -4.76 8.02
CA VAL A 75 -10.89 -3.55 7.69
C VAL A 75 -11.93 -3.77 6.59
N SER A 76 -11.81 -4.83 5.79
CA SER A 76 -12.84 -5.15 4.78
C SER A 76 -14.20 -5.48 5.40
N GLY A 77 -14.22 -5.89 6.68
CA GLY A 77 -15.43 -6.08 7.47
C GLY A 77 -16.21 -4.79 7.66
N PHE A 78 -15.52 -3.65 7.82
CA PHE A 78 -16.16 -2.34 7.99
C PHE A 78 -17.04 -1.94 6.80
N CYS A 79 -16.63 -2.34 5.60
CA CYS A 79 -17.32 -1.98 4.36
C CYS A 79 -18.47 -2.93 4.01
N SER A 80 -18.46 -4.16 4.53
CA SER A 80 -19.41 -5.20 4.11
C SER A 80 -20.63 -5.27 5.02
N SER A 81 -20.47 -4.97 6.30
CA SER A 81 -21.54 -5.06 7.30
C SER A 81 -21.22 -4.29 8.59
N GLY A 82 -20.18 -3.44 8.59
CA GLY A 82 -19.67 -2.82 9.80
C GLY A 82 -20.16 -1.38 10.02
N GLU A 83 -19.74 -0.83 11.15
CA GLU A 83 -20.18 0.48 11.66
C GLU A 83 -19.80 1.67 10.76
N LEU A 84 -18.82 1.48 9.86
CA LEU A 84 -18.33 2.51 8.94
C LEU A 84 -19.03 2.48 7.58
N SER A 85 -19.98 1.58 7.34
CA SER A 85 -20.68 1.44 6.04
C SER A 85 -21.32 2.74 5.52
N ASN A 86 -21.71 3.65 6.42
CA ASN A 86 -22.25 4.97 6.07
C ASN A 86 -21.17 6.03 5.75
N TYR A 87 -19.93 5.77 6.13
CA TYR A 87 -18.80 6.71 6.02
C TYR A 87 -17.85 6.34 4.87
N ILE A 88 -17.93 5.13 4.33
CA ILE A 88 -17.08 4.65 3.24
C ILE A 88 -17.91 4.04 2.09
N SER A 89 -17.82 4.65 0.90
CA SER A 89 -18.58 4.22 -0.28
C SER A 89 -17.93 3.05 -1.04
N SER A 90 -16.61 2.88 -0.91
CA SER A 90 -15.85 1.82 -1.54
C SER A 90 -14.65 1.47 -0.69
N CYS A 91 -14.48 0.20 -0.35
CA CYS A 91 -13.37 -0.30 0.45
C CYS A 91 -12.08 -0.35 -0.38
N PRO A 92 -11.02 0.39 -0.03
CA PRO A 92 -9.72 0.17 -0.62
C PRO A 92 -9.25 -1.26 -0.35
N LYS A 93 -8.78 -1.93 -1.40
CA LYS A 93 -8.28 -3.30 -1.34
C LYS A 93 -6.82 -3.30 -1.74
N ASP A 94 -6.03 -4.17 -1.09
CA ASP A 94 -4.65 -4.32 -1.48
C ASP A 94 -4.54 -4.72 -2.96
N PRO A 95 -3.58 -4.14 -3.70
CA PRO A 95 -3.33 -4.52 -5.09
C PRO A 95 -2.99 -6.01 -5.26
N LEU A 96 -2.56 -6.70 -4.19
CA LEU A 96 -2.33 -8.14 -4.17
C LEU A 96 -3.50 -8.90 -3.53
N PRO A 97 -3.96 -10.02 -4.13
CA PRO A 97 -5.21 -10.69 -3.75
C PRO A 97 -5.24 -11.30 -2.34
N ASN A 98 -4.08 -11.56 -1.74
CA ASN A 98 -3.96 -12.21 -0.42
C ASN A 98 -3.46 -11.26 0.68
N GLN A 99 -3.36 -9.97 0.38
CA GLN A 99 -2.95 -8.96 1.35
C GLN A 99 -4.18 -8.20 1.86
N LYS A 100 -4.14 -7.86 3.14
CA LYS A 100 -5.24 -7.22 3.86
C LYS A 100 -4.70 -6.05 4.67
N TYR A 101 -5.59 -5.14 5.01
CA TYR A 101 -5.31 -4.10 5.98
C TYR A 101 -5.99 -4.45 7.29
N TYR A 102 -5.29 -4.15 8.37
CA TYR A 102 -5.71 -4.53 9.71
C TYR A 102 -5.91 -3.30 10.57
N TYR A 103 -6.84 -3.42 11.50
CA TYR A 103 -7.21 -2.42 12.47
C TYR A 103 -7.03 -2.99 13.87
N LEU A 104 -6.19 -2.32 14.66
CA LEU A 104 -5.98 -2.56 16.08
C LEU A 104 -6.73 -1.47 16.84
N PHE A 105 -7.38 -1.85 17.93
CA PHE A 105 -8.11 -0.95 18.81
C PHE A 105 -7.92 -1.38 20.26
N ASP A 106 -8.03 -0.41 21.17
CA ASP A 106 -8.20 -0.71 22.59
C ASP A 106 -9.67 -1.05 22.91
N SER A 107 -9.90 -1.71 24.04
CA SER A 107 -11.26 -2.08 24.48
C SER A 107 -12.18 -0.89 24.77
N SER A 108 -11.61 0.32 24.86
CA SER A 108 -12.32 1.55 25.18
C SER A 108 -12.73 2.34 23.94
N GLY A 109 -12.25 1.96 22.75
CA GLY A 109 -12.42 2.72 21.51
C GLY A 109 -11.67 4.06 21.51
N THR A 110 -10.69 4.27 22.40
CA THR A 110 -10.03 5.58 22.56
C THR A 110 -8.82 5.75 21.65
N ALA A 111 -8.18 4.65 21.27
CA ALA A 111 -7.05 4.64 20.35
C ALA A 111 -7.17 3.49 19.36
N TYR A 112 -6.63 3.73 18.17
CA TYR A 112 -6.46 2.72 17.14
C TYR A 112 -5.12 2.83 16.41
N ALA A 113 -4.78 1.74 15.72
CA ALA A 113 -3.74 1.70 14.71
C ALA A 113 -4.21 0.90 13.49
N LEU A 114 -4.01 1.46 12.29
CA LEU A 114 -4.18 0.77 11.02
C LEU A 114 -2.82 0.30 10.51
N TYR A 115 -2.73 -0.87 9.91
CA TYR A 115 -1.48 -1.30 9.27
C TYR A 115 -1.65 -2.18 8.04
N ALA A 116 -0.61 -2.18 7.20
CA ALA A 116 -0.46 -3.02 6.02
C ALA A 116 0.95 -3.60 5.94
N THR A 117 1.08 -4.80 5.42
CA THR A 117 2.38 -5.41 5.08
C THR A 117 2.93 -4.79 3.80
N MET A 118 4.19 -4.36 3.81
CA MET A 118 4.84 -3.72 2.66
C MET A 118 5.63 -4.73 1.85
N GLU A 119 5.67 -4.57 0.52
CA GLU A 119 6.50 -5.41 -0.35
C GLU A 119 7.99 -5.08 -0.24
N SER A 120 8.32 -3.85 0.16
CA SER A 120 9.67 -3.45 0.57
C SER A 120 10.14 -4.12 1.86
N GLY A 121 9.23 -4.77 2.60
CA GLY A 121 9.48 -5.38 3.91
C GLY A 121 8.93 -4.54 5.06
N GLY A 122 8.52 -5.24 6.12
CA GLY A 122 7.94 -4.63 7.32
C GLY A 122 6.46 -4.27 7.16
N TYR A 123 5.95 -3.52 8.14
CA TYR A 123 4.57 -3.07 8.21
C TYR A 123 4.51 -1.54 8.30
N TRP A 124 3.71 -0.92 7.44
CA TRP A 124 3.42 0.50 7.58
C TRP A 124 2.20 0.65 8.48
N ALA A 125 2.34 1.37 9.59
CA ALA A 125 1.25 1.67 10.49
C ALA A 125 0.87 3.16 10.48
N VAL A 126 -0.41 3.42 10.70
CA VAL A 126 -1.03 4.74 10.83
C VAL A 126 -1.84 4.74 12.12
N CYS A 127 -1.47 5.60 13.06
CA CYS A 127 -2.09 5.67 14.38
C CYS A 127 -3.20 6.73 14.44
N SER A 128 -4.11 6.56 15.40
CA SER A 128 -5.18 7.53 15.76
C SER A 128 -4.68 8.96 16.02
N ASN A 129 -3.45 9.12 16.51
CA ASN A 129 -2.82 10.44 16.70
C ASN A 129 -2.24 11.04 15.39
N GLY A 130 -2.52 10.42 14.24
CA GLY A 130 -2.04 10.83 12.92
C GLY A 130 -0.58 10.49 12.62
N LYS A 131 0.16 9.93 13.58
CA LYS A 131 1.54 9.52 13.36
C LYS A 131 1.61 8.24 12.53
N THR A 132 2.70 8.07 11.80
CA THR A 132 2.94 6.90 10.95
C THR A 132 4.34 6.37 11.16
N LYS A 133 4.54 5.05 11.08
CA LYS A 133 5.87 4.45 11.22
C LYS A 133 5.96 3.13 10.45
N LEU A 134 7.16 2.85 9.94
CA LEU A 134 7.52 1.54 9.39
C LEU A 134 8.07 0.66 10.51
N TYR A 135 7.43 -0.47 10.76
CA TYR A 135 7.87 -1.48 11.73
C TYR A 135 8.56 -2.62 10.99
N THR A 136 9.71 -3.05 11.49
CA THR A 136 10.48 -4.17 10.94
C THR A 136 10.13 -5.46 11.68
N GLY A 137 9.69 -6.51 10.97
CA GLY A 137 9.35 -7.81 11.55
C GLY A 137 8.45 -8.63 10.63
N SER A 138 8.27 -9.93 10.93
CA SER A 138 7.42 -10.86 10.17
C SER A 138 6.16 -11.31 10.92
N ASP A 139 6.10 -11.10 12.24
CA ASP A 139 4.94 -11.44 13.08
C ASP A 139 4.08 -10.19 13.32
N THR A 140 2.83 -10.37 13.75
CA THR A 140 1.87 -9.28 14.02
C THR A 140 2.56 -8.11 14.70
N PRO A 141 2.59 -6.91 14.10
CA PRO A 141 3.42 -5.85 14.62
C PRO A 141 2.92 -5.42 16.00
N ASN A 142 3.82 -5.36 16.98
CA ASN A 142 3.57 -4.69 18.24
C ASN A 142 3.60 -3.17 17.97
N ILE A 143 2.50 -2.65 17.43
CA ILE A 143 2.40 -1.26 17.02
C ILE A 143 2.21 -0.41 18.27
N ASP A 144 3.28 0.26 18.66
CA ASP A 144 3.23 1.29 19.67
C ASP A 144 2.99 2.66 19.02
N CYS A 145 1.80 3.23 19.27
CA CYS A 145 1.42 4.56 18.78
C CYS A 145 1.98 5.71 19.62
N SER A 146 2.65 5.44 20.74
CA SER A 146 3.31 6.45 21.56
C SER A 146 4.65 6.90 20.96
N GLU A 147 5.40 5.96 20.39
CA GLU A 147 6.75 6.14 19.82
C GLU A 147 6.77 6.09 18.28
N SER A 148 6.30 7.16 17.62
CA SER A 148 6.50 7.34 16.18
C SER A 148 7.25 8.63 15.86
N GLU A 149 8.31 8.49 15.04
CA GLU A 149 9.11 9.57 14.46
C GLU A 149 8.31 10.28 13.36
N GLN A 150 8.41 11.61 13.34
CA GLN A 150 7.81 12.51 12.36
C GLN A 150 8.44 12.39 10.97
#